data_AF-A0A4R1CGX7-F1
#
_entry.id   AF-A0A4R1CGX7-F1
#
_cell.length_a   1.000
_cell.length_b   1.000
_cell.length_c   1.000
_cell.angle_alpha   90.00
_cell.angle_beta   90.00
_cell.angle_gamma   90.00
#
_symmetry.space_group_name_H-M   'P 1'
#
loop_
_entity.id
_entity.type
_entity.pdbx_description
1 polymer ?
#
loop_
_entity_poly.entity_id
_entity_poly.type
_entity_poly.pdbx_seq_one_letter_code
_entity_poly.pdbx_strand_id
1 'polypeptide(L)'
;MTTVLAGRRSQRSPGVEARSETGPILPVSRAVAGPLVAFWLVATAAGLAWYLGNAQGIFFLTGAASCFVVTLPLVVLKDYDLITPWTVVVAVSYLAYGIRGTFISLGVDGTRTLEQLYFLGRAPEEFVNPSGIFFAGICSLTLGYVVTARRRRRSSRILRLDAVRGPVFVQLVITACALLGFVGFYMFARSTGGFSLASLSAKRTLVGGTEASASYESHGGWRFLHEFALIAFWVQIAVYSVRKKSHGVTDLRGWWVAALFLNAASLPIYASTRQDIVVIGASGLAIKYCLSHRGVSKKFVFGFAAIVVVLVVAISSLRSSHTGDVRSAQVSGTNLLSAFVLTRTFADVPTTGQIIMAVPAEIPFANGESITDWFFAPIPRSIWPSKPVISMGPLIAEVVYHMPSSGVPPGVIAEGYLNFGVGGALIVPFLAGALLGPISRRWSEYARTSPGAAVLLSAVALRMGSDLGTNGLGYAMYQLAIGLLLTIPVLMLVFGPARKA
;
A
#
# COMPACT_ATOMS: atom_id res chain seq x y z
N MET A 1 -76.27 -24.93 -15.51
CA MET A 1 -74.98 -24.76 -16.21
C MET A 1 -74.27 -23.60 -15.54
N THR A 2 -73.38 -23.92 -14.63
CA THR A 2 -72.98 -23.07 -13.52
C THR A 2 -71.47 -22.84 -13.59
N THR A 3 -71.08 -21.59 -13.83
CA THR A 3 -69.97 -20.83 -13.24
C THR A 3 -68.73 -21.59 -12.75
N VAL A 4 -67.56 -21.37 -13.38
CA VAL A 4 -66.26 -21.26 -12.69
C VAL A 4 -65.38 -20.22 -13.41
N LEU A 5 -65.50 -18.96 -12.99
CA LEU A 5 -64.55 -17.89 -13.29
C LEU A 5 -63.37 -18.00 -12.31
N ALA A 6 -62.25 -18.55 -12.77
CA ALA A 6 -61.02 -18.66 -11.99
C ALA A 6 -60.31 -17.29 -11.93
N GLY A 7 -60.43 -16.61 -10.78
CA GLY A 7 -59.77 -15.35 -10.49
C GLY A 7 -58.24 -15.48 -10.44
N ARG A 8 -57.57 -14.82 -11.39
CA ARG A 8 -56.14 -14.48 -11.29
C ARG A 8 -55.95 -13.46 -10.17
N ARG A 9 -55.69 -13.94 -8.95
CA ARG A 9 -55.14 -13.10 -7.87
C ARG A 9 -53.75 -12.64 -8.30
N SER A 10 -53.63 -11.36 -8.66
CA SER A 10 -52.34 -10.69 -8.79
C SER A 10 -51.69 -10.70 -7.40
N GLN A 11 -50.74 -11.62 -7.17
CA GLN A 11 -49.82 -11.53 -6.04
C GLN A 11 -48.96 -10.29 -6.26
N ARG A 12 -49.42 -9.15 -5.75
CA ARG A 12 -48.53 -8.03 -5.45
C ARG A 12 -47.54 -8.57 -4.42
N SER A 13 -46.32 -8.84 -4.87
CA SER A 13 -45.18 -9.09 -3.99
C SER A 13 -45.19 -8.02 -2.90
N PRO A 14 -45.26 -8.38 -1.61
CA PRO A 14 -45.27 -7.40 -0.53
C PRO A 14 -44.08 -6.48 -0.75
N GLY A 15 -44.39 -5.18 -0.90
CA GLY A 15 -43.40 -4.15 -1.07
C GLY A 15 -42.44 -4.25 0.10
N VAL A 16 -41.25 -4.77 -0.18
CA VAL A 16 -40.11 -4.70 0.72
C VAL A 16 -39.73 -3.22 0.73
N GLU A 17 -40.47 -2.43 1.49
CA GLU A 17 -39.95 -1.21 2.10
C GLU A 17 -38.84 -1.68 3.04
N ALA A 18 -37.68 -1.97 2.45
CA ALA A 18 -36.43 -2.08 3.17
C ALA A 18 -36.19 -0.69 3.77
N ARG A 19 -36.79 -0.44 4.95
CA ARG A 19 -36.32 0.60 5.86
C ARG A 19 -34.88 0.26 6.12
N SER A 20 -33.99 0.94 5.39
CA SER A 20 -32.56 0.92 5.60
C SER A 20 -32.29 1.67 6.90
N GLU A 21 -32.67 1.08 8.02
CA GLU A 21 -32.12 1.42 9.33
C GLU A 21 -30.68 0.89 9.39
N THR A 22 -29.86 1.29 8.42
CA THR A 22 -28.43 1.36 8.65
C THR A 22 -28.26 2.51 9.63
N GLY A 23 -28.36 2.19 10.92
CA GLY A 23 -28.11 3.15 12.00
C GLY A 23 -26.84 3.93 11.67
N PRO A 24 -26.81 5.25 11.95
CA PRO A 24 -25.66 6.08 11.61
C PRO A 24 -24.44 5.43 12.25
N ILE A 25 -23.55 4.89 11.42
CA ILE A 25 -22.25 4.44 11.88
C ILE A 25 -21.62 5.71 12.42
N LEU A 26 -21.56 5.80 13.75
CA LEU A 26 -21.04 6.95 14.46
C LEU A 26 -19.74 7.36 13.77
N PRO A 27 -19.53 8.63 13.44
CA PRO A 27 -18.31 9.10 12.82
C PRO A 27 -17.17 8.96 13.83
N VAL A 28 -16.63 7.74 13.93
CA VAL A 28 -15.45 7.38 14.74
C VAL A 28 -14.30 8.33 14.42
N SER A 29 -14.31 8.90 13.20
CA SER A 29 -13.36 9.92 12.76
C SER A 29 -13.26 11.12 13.69
N ARG A 30 -14.35 11.74 14.18
CA ARG A 30 -14.20 13.00 14.94
C ARG A 30 -13.67 12.81 16.34
N ALA A 31 -14.13 11.78 17.04
CA ALA A 31 -13.70 11.48 18.41
C ALA A 31 -12.20 11.13 18.47
N VAL A 32 -11.66 10.53 17.41
CA VAL A 32 -10.24 10.14 17.34
C VAL A 32 -9.39 11.22 16.66
N ALA A 33 -9.89 11.87 15.61
CA ALA A 33 -9.12 12.84 14.84
C ALA A 33 -8.84 14.13 15.61
N GLY A 34 -9.77 14.63 16.44
CA GLY A 34 -9.54 15.81 17.26
C GLY A 34 -8.33 15.68 18.18
N PRO A 35 -8.27 14.64 19.04
CA PRO A 35 -7.11 14.35 19.87
C PRO A 35 -5.81 14.12 19.08
N LEU A 36 -5.87 13.46 17.92
CA LEU A 36 -4.69 13.27 17.07
C LEU A 36 -4.15 14.58 16.50
N VAL A 37 -5.03 15.49 16.05
CA VAL A 37 -4.63 16.82 15.58
C VAL A 37 -3.98 17.62 16.71
N ALA A 38 -4.57 17.59 17.90
CA ALA A 38 -4.01 18.26 19.08
C ALA A 38 -2.64 17.67 19.46
N PHE A 39 -2.50 16.34 19.46
CA PHE A 39 -1.25 15.66 19.71
C PHE A 39 -0.14 16.10 18.74
N TRP A 40 -0.41 16.07 17.43
CA TRP A 40 0.59 16.45 16.43
C TRP A 40 0.91 17.94 16.43
N LEU A 41 -0.05 18.80 16.81
CA LEU A 41 0.20 20.22 17.00
C LEU A 41 1.18 20.46 18.16
N VAL A 42 0.95 19.81 19.31
CA VAL A 42 1.86 19.86 20.46
C VAL A 42 3.23 19.27 20.11
N ALA A 43 3.27 18.14 19.41
CA ALA A 43 4.52 17.53 18.95
C ALA A 43 5.29 18.45 17.99
N THR A 44 4.59 19.19 17.12
CA THR A 44 5.20 20.19 16.23
C THR A 44 5.82 21.33 17.02
N ALA A 45 5.11 21.87 18.02
CA ALA A 45 5.65 22.91 18.90
C ALA A 45 6.87 22.43 19.70
N ALA A 46 6.83 21.20 20.23
CA ALA A 46 7.96 20.57 20.91
C ALA A 46 9.14 20.36 19.96
N GLY A 47 8.89 19.94 18.72
CA GLY A 47 9.92 19.79 17.70
C GLY A 47 10.57 21.11 17.32
N LEU A 48 9.80 22.21 17.29
CA LEU A 48 10.34 23.55 17.06
C LEU A 48 11.26 23.98 18.21
N ALA A 49 10.81 23.81 19.45
CA ALA A 49 11.62 24.11 20.62
C ALA A 49 12.93 23.30 20.64
N TRP A 50 12.86 22.02 20.25
CA TRP A 50 14.04 21.17 20.15
C TRP A 50 14.97 21.62 19.01
N TYR A 51 14.44 21.88 17.81
CA TYR A 51 15.22 22.34 16.67
C TYR A 51 16.02 23.63 16.98
N LEU A 52 15.44 24.56 17.74
CA LEU A 52 16.13 25.77 18.17
C LEU A 52 17.35 25.52 19.07
N GLY A 53 17.39 24.38 19.78
CA GLY A 53 18.52 23.99 20.63
C GLY A 53 19.45 22.93 20.01
N ASN A 54 18.98 22.19 19.00
CA ASN A 54 19.73 21.12 18.34
C ASN A 54 19.21 20.91 16.91
N ALA A 55 20.09 21.05 15.90
CA ALA A 55 19.73 20.91 14.50
C ALA A 55 19.11 19.54 14.16
N GLN A 56 19.46 18.46 14.87
CA GLN A 56 18.82 17.14 14.69
C GLN A 56 17.32 17.17 14.96
N GLY A 57 16.82 18.15 15.72
CA GLY A 57 15.39 18.38 15.95
C GLY A 57 14.61 18.66 14.66
N ILE A 58 15.26 18.98 13.54
CA ILE A 58 14.61 19.23 12.25
C ILE A 58 13.80 18.01 11.77
N PHE A 59 14.31 16.79 11.96
CA PHE A 59 13.62 15.59 11.49
C PHE A 59 12.33 15.32 12.26
N PHE A 60 12.35 15.48 13.59
CA PHE A 60 11.16 15.40 14.43
C PHE A 60 10.18 16.54 14.14
N LEU A 61 10.65 17.79 14.01
CA LEU A 61 9.82 18.94 13.67
C LEU A 61 9.08 18.73 12.34
N THR A 62 9.81 18.46 11.26
CA THR A 62 9.23 18.25 9.94
C THR A 62 8.33 17.02 9.91
N GLY A 63 8.72 15.95 10.62
CA GLY A 63 7.92 14.74 10.79
C GLY A 63 6.57 15.01 11.47
N ALA A 64 6.59 15.66 12.63
CA ALA A 64 5.40 16.00 13.40
C ALA A 64 4.49 16.99 12.65
N ALA A 65 5.07 18.01 12.02
CA ALA A 65 4.33 18.99 11.23
C ALA A 65 3.64 18.32 10.03
N SER A 66 4.35 17.43 9.33
CA SER A 66 3.79 16.66 8.22
C SER A 66 2.63 15.77 8.69
N CYS A 67 2.78 15.10 9.83
CA CYS A 67 1.73 14.28 10.44
C CYS A 67 0.50 15.13 10.82
N PHE A 68 0.70 16.32 11.40
CA PHE A 68 -0.38 17.27 11.68
C PHE A 68 -1.16 17.60 10.40
N VAL A 69 -0.46 18.00 9.34
CA VAL A 69 -1.05 18.42 8.07
C VAL A 69 -1.88 17.29 7.43
N VAL A 70 -1.33 16.07 7.30
CA VAL A 70 -2.07 14.95 6.68
C VAL A 70 -3.28 14.49 7.51
N THR A 71 -3.33 14.84 8.79
CA THR A 71 -4.45 14.53 9.70
C THR A 71 -5.62 15.51 9.52
N LEU A 72 -5.38 16.74 9.07
CA LEU A 72 -6.41 17.77 8.92
C LEU A 72 -7.65 17.32 8.11
N PRO A 73 -7.52 16.57 6.99
CA PRO A 73 -8.68 16.08 6.25
C PRO A 73 -9.62 15.18 7.06
N LEU A 74 -9.11 14.49 8.10
CA LEU A 74 -9.93 13.66 8.99
C LEU A 74 -10.92 14.49 9.82
N VAL A 75 -10.57 15.75 10.12
CA VAL A 75 -11.41 16.68 10.88
C VAL A 75 -12.25 17.56 9.95
N VAL A 76 -11.64 18.07 8.88
CA VAL A 76 -12.25 19.04 7.97
C VAL A 76 -13.34 18.41 7.10
N LEU A 77 -13.23 17.12 6.77
CA LEU A 77 -14.21 16.43 5.94
C LEU A 77 -15.29 15.80 6.84
N LYS A 78 -16.52 16.34 6.75
CA LYS A 78 -17.63 15.95 7.63
C LYS A 78 -17.95 14.45 7.62
N ASP A 79 -17.77 13.80 6.47
CA ASP A 79 -18.13 12.40 6.20
C ASP A 79 -16.89 11.57 5.79
N TYR A 80 -15.79 11.71 6.54
CA TYR A 80 -14.56 10.95 6.26
C TYR A 80 -14.73 9.46 6.58
N ASP A 81 -14.48 8.59 5.60
CA ASP A 81 -14.45 7.13 5.77
C ASP A 81 -13.03 6.66 6.15
N LEU A 82 -12.93 5.79 7.16
CA LEU A 82 -11.65 5.27 7.64
C LEU A 82 -10.95 4.41 6.58
N ILE A 83 -11.70 3.71 5.73
CA ILE A 83 -11.09 2.89 4.66
C ILE A 83 -11.05 3.69 3.37
N THR A 84 -10.00 4.51 3.24
CA THR A 84 -9.71 5.28 2.02
C THR A 84 -8.21 5.27 1.73
N PRO A 85 -7.81 5.49 0.47
CA PRO A 85 -6.40 5.67 0.12
C PRO A 85 -5.71 6.75 0.95
N TRP A 86 -6.43 7.81 1.34
CA TRP A 86 -5.87 8.86 2.20
C TRP A 86 -5.52 8.35 3.59
N THR A 87 -6.31 7.45 4.18
CA THR A 87 -5.96 6.85 5.48
C THR A 87 -4.64 6.09 5.41
N VAL A 88 -4.35 5.48 4.26
CA VAL A 88 -3.05 4.81 4.02
C VAL A 88 -1.92 5.85 3.94
N VAL A 89 -2.14 6.98 3.26
CA VAL A 89 -1.19 8.11 3.25
C VAL A 89 -0.91 8.60 4.67
N VAL A 90 -1.95 8.76 5.51
CA VAL A 90 -1.81 9.15 6.92
C VAL A 90 -0.98 8.12 7.69
N ALA A 91 -1.30 6.82 7.56
CA ALA A 91 -0.60 5.76 8.25
C ALA A 91 0.88 5.67 7.85
N VAL A 92 1.17 5.79 6.55
CA VAL A 92 2.54 5.84 6.03
C VAL A 92 3.27 7.07 6.56
N SER A 93 2.63 8.24 6.58
CA SER A 93 3.22 9.49 7.09
C SER A 93 3.55 9.39 8.59
N TYR A 94 2.66 8.80 9.38
CA TYR A 94 2.90 8.61 10.82
C TYR A 94 4.12 7.73 11.08
N LEU A 95 4.26 6.66 10.31
CA LEU A 95 5.39 5.74 10.46
C LEU A 95 6.69 6.35 9.92
N ALA A 96 6.66 6.83 8.68
CA ALA A 96 7.84 7.24 7.94
C ALA A 96 8.33 8.65 8.30
N TYR A 97 7.44 9.55 8.72
CA TYR A 97 7.79 10.96 9.00
C TYR A 97 7.76 11.20 10.51
N GLY A 98 6.65 10.84 11.17
CA GLY A 98 6.48 11.03 12.60
C GLY A 98 7.44 10.16 13.42
N ILE A 99 7.14 8.85 13.51
CA ILE A 99 7.89 7.91 14.35
C ILE A 99 9.36 7.87 13.93
N ARG A 100 9.66 7.68 12.64
CA ARG A 100 11.05 7.66 12.18
C ARG A 100 11.78 8.98 12.41
N GLY A 101 11.13 10.13 12.15
CA GLY A 101 11.73 11.44 12.41
C GLY A 101 12.14 11.59 13.87
N THR A 102 11.29 11.13 14.80
CA THR A 102 11.63 11.07 16.23
C THR A 102 12.86 10.22 16.50
N PHE A 103 12.97 9.03 15.90
CA PHE A 103 14.09 8.12 16.13
C PHE A 103 15.41 8.69 15.61
N ILE A 104 15.37 9.33 14.45
CA ILE A 104 16.53 10.01 13.86
C ILE A 104 16.95 11.17 14.78
N SER A 105 16.02 12.01 15.23
CA SER A 105 16.33 13.13 16.13
C SER A 105 16.85 12.67 17.49
N LEU A 106 16.43 11.51 17.99
CA LEU A 106 16.92 10.93 19.23
C LEU A 106 18.28 10.22 19.09
N GLY A 107 18.85 10.14 17.88
CA GLY A 107 20.10 9.41 17.65
C GLY A 107 19.97 7.90 17.88
N VAL A 108 18.77 7.32 17.72
CA VAL A 108 18.54 5.88 17.94
C VAL A 108 19.07 5.10 16.76
N ASP A 109 20.27 4.56 16.91
CA ASP A 109 20.87 3.67 15.92
C ASP A 109 20.16 2.31 15.85
N GLY A 110 20.11 1.77 14.63
CA GLY A 110 19.59 0.43 14.36
C GLY A 110 20.72 -0.57 14.14
N THR A 111 20.48 -1.52 13.23
CA THR A 111 21.53 -2.45 12.74
C THR A 111 22.60 -1.77 11.90
N ARG A 112 22.35 -0.52 11.47
CA ARG A 112 23.29 0.37 10.80
C ARG A 112 23.14 1.74 11.44
N THR A 113 24.23 2.51 11.47
CA THR A 113 24.21 3.85 12.06
C THR A 113 23.33 4.78 11.23
N LEU A 114 22.71 5.77 11.87
CA LEU A 114 21.97 6.83 11.20
C LEU A 114 22.84 7.55 10.16
N GLU A 115 24.13 7.68 10.46
CA GLU A 115 25.14 8.26 9.58
C GLU A 115 25.23 7.50 8.25
N GLN A 116 25.43 6.18 8.30
CA GLN A 116 25.49 5.33 7.10
C GLN A 116 24.14 5.21 6.40
N LEU A 117 23.04 5.30 7.16
CA LEU A 117 21.70 5.07 6.62
C LEU A 117 21.13 6.29 5.92
N TYR A 118 21.25 7.47 6.52
CA TYR A 118 20.45 8.65 6.18
C TYR A 118 21.31 9.89 5.92
N PHE A 119 22.39 10.11 6.67
CA PHE A 119 23.16 11.37 6.58
C PHE A 119 24.27 11.33 5.53
N LEU A 120 24.89 10.18 5.29
CA LEU A 120 25.92 9.99 4.24
C LEU A 120 27.07 11.02 4.32
N GLY A 121 27.51 11.34 5.54
CA GLY A 121 28.57 12.32 5.80
C GLY A 121 28.08 13.76 5.97
N ARG A 122 26.77 14.03 5.80
CA ARG A 122 26.21 15.38 5.84
C ARG A 122 25.73 15.78 7.23
N ALA A 123 25.92 17.05 7.57
CA ALA A 123 25.45 17.58 8.84
C ALA A 123 23.91 17.75 8.83
N PRO A 124 23.21 17.58 9.98
CA PRO A 124 21.75 17.78 10.07
C PRO A 124 21.26 19.14 9.56
N GLU A 125 22.08 20.18 9.66
CA GLU A 125 21.82 21.55 9.20
C GLU A 125 21.61 21.62 7.68
N GLU A 126 22.30 20.76 6.92
CA GLU A 126 22.15 20.68 5.45
C GLU A 126 20.74 20.21 5.05
N PHE A 127 20.02 19.54 5.95
CA PHE A 127 18.66 19.06 5.69
C PHE A 127 17.58 20.12 5.93
N VAL A 128 17.90 21.32 6.41
CA VAL A 128 16.89 22.36 6.70
C VAL A 128 16.12 22.76 5.44
N ASN A 129 16.82 23.08 4.34
CA ASN A 129 16.17 23.46 3.08
C ASN A 129 15.36 22.29 2.46
N PRO A 130 15.94 21.08 2.27
CA PRO A 130 15.17 19.95 1.77
C PRO A 130 13.96 19.57 2.64
N SER A 131 14.07 19.72 3.97
CA SER A 131 12.94 19.49 4.89
C SER A 131 11.82 20.50 4.69
N GLY A 132 12.15 21.77 4.39
CA GLY A 132 11.17 22.80 4.03
C GLY A 132 10.43 22.45 2.73
N ILE A 133 11.16 22.03 1.69
CA ILE A 133 10.57 21.58 0.42
C ILE A 133 9.67 20.36 0.63
N PHE A 134 10.15 19.37 1.41
CA PHE A 134 9.38 18.19 1.76
C PHE A 134 8.06 18.56 2.45
N PHE A 135 8.12 19.41 3.48
CA PHE A 135 6.94 19.85 4.20
C PHE A 135 5.95 20.60 3.29
N ALA A 136 6.45 21.49 2.43
CA ALA A 136 5.62 22.18 1.44
C ALA A 136 4.95 21.20 0.47
N GLY A 137 5.65 20.14 0.05
CA GLY A 137 5.09 19.05 -0.75
C GLY A 137 3.95 18.31 -0.04
N ILE A 138 4.08 18.02 1.26
CA ILE A 138 3.00 17.41 2.07
C ILE A 138 1.80 18.34 2.21
N CYS A 139 2.03 19.63 2.45
CA CYS A 139 0.97 20.65 2.43
C CYS A 139 0.24 20.67 1.09
N SER A 140 0.99 20.63 -0.01
CA SER A 140 0.45 20.62 -1.37
C SER A 140 -0.38 19.36 -1.67
N LEU A 141 0.13 18.17 -1.30
CA LEU A 141 -0.57 16.89 -1.39
C LEU A 141 -1.91 16.93 -0.64
N THR A 142 -1.88 17.43 0.60
CA THR A 142 -3.06 17.54 1.47
C THR A 142 -4.07 18.54 0.91
N LEU A 143 -3.61 19.68 0.41
CA LEU A 143 -4.46 20.68 -0.21
C LEU A 143 -5.18 20.11 -1.43
N GLY A 144 -4.47 19.44 -2.34
CA GLY A 144 -5.05 18.78 -3.51
C GLY A 144 -6.14 17.77 -3.12
N TYR A 145 -5.88 16.98 -2.08
CA TYR A 145 -6.86 16.03 -1.54
C TYR A 145 -8.11 16.74 -1.01
N VAL A 146 -7.96 17.74 -0.14
CA VAL A 146 -9.11 18.45 0.47
C VAL A 146 -9.96 19.16 -0.59
N VAL A 147 -9.34 19.84 -1.55
CA VAL A 147 -10.02 20.61 -2.61
C VAL A 147 -10.91 19.70 -3.46
N THR A 148 -10.39 18.55 -3.87
CA THR A 148 -11.11 17.63 -4.77
C THR A 148 -12.05 16.70 -4.06
N ALA A 149 -11.71 16.28 -2.83
CA ALA A 149 -12.59 15.47 -2.02
C ALA A 149 -13.92 16.19 -1.82
N ARG A 150 -13.94 17.49 -1.46
CA ARG A 150 -15.18 18.23 -1.11
C ARG A 150 -16.27 18.21 -2.19
N ARG A 151 -15.93 17.98 -3.46
CA ARG A 151 -16.89 18.01 -4.57
C ARG A 151 -17.78 16.76 -4.56
N ARG A 152 -19.02 16.93 -4.10
CA ARG A 152 -20.07 15.90 -4.17
C ARG A 152 -20.53 15.75 -5.62
N ARG A 153 -19.90 14.83 -6.38
CA ARG A 153 -20.42 14.47 -7.71
C ARG A 153 -21.60 13.51 -7.56
N ARG A 154 -22.64 13.75 -8.36
CA ARG A 154 -23.80 12.86 -8.51
C ARG A 154 -23.28 11.47 -8.92
N SER A 155 -23.86 10.43 -8.32
CA SER A 155 -23.55 9.02 -8.58
C SER A 155 -23.51 8.74 -10.08
N SER A 156 -22.30 8.61 -10.63
CA SER A 156 -22.10 8.04 -11.96
C SER A 156 -22.37 6.54 -11.86
N ARG A 157 -22.93 5.95 -12.92
CA ARG A 157 -23.13 4.49 -13.03
C ARG A 157 -21.77 3.78 -12.97
N ILE A 158 -21.28 3.49 -11.76
CA ILE A 158 -20.10 2.65 -11.56
C ILE A 158 -20.48 1.22 -11.99
N LEU A 159 -19.49 0.47 -12.48
CA LEU A 159 -19.61 -0.94 -12.84
C LEU A 159 -20.31 -1.72 -11.71
N ARG A 160 -21.49 -2.29 -12.01
CA ARG A 160 -22.28 -3.05 -11.03
C ARG A 160 -21.66 -4.42 -10.77
N LEU A 161 -20.99 -4.58 -9.63
CA LEU A 161 -20.33 -5.81 -9.18
C LEU A 161 -21.00 -6.37 -7.91
N ASP A 162 -22.33 -6.42 -7.91
CA ASP A 162 -23.12 -6.66 -6.70
C ASP A 162 -23.61 -8.12 -6.60
N ALA A 163 -23.64 -8.84 -7.71
CA ALA A 163 -24.32 -10.13 -7.81
C ALA A 163 -23.34 -11.30 -7.69
N VAL A 164 -23.30 -11.95 -6.51
CA VAL A 164 -22.48 -13.16 -6.32
C VAL A 164 -23.08 -14.30 -7.16
N ARG A 165 -22.30 -14.85 -8.09
CA ARG A 165 -22.71 -16.03 -8.87
C ARG A 165 -22.82 -17.28 -7.99
N GLY A 166 -23.33 -18.37 -8.59
CA GLY A 166 -23.50 -19.66 -7.90
C GLY A 166 -22.23 -20.13 -7.17
N PRO A 167 -22.36 -20.75 -5.98
CA PRO A 167 -21.23 -21.03 -5.10
C PRO A 167 -20.15 -21.90 -5.74
N VAL A 168 -20.54 -22.89 -6.53
CA VAL A 168 -19.61 -23.80 -7.21
C VAL A 168 -18.77 -23.04 -8.24
N PHE A 169 -19.41 -22.25 -9.10
CA PHE A 169 -18.72 -21.45 -10.12
C PHE A 169 -17.73 -20.47 -9.49
N VAL A 170 -18.14 -19.78 -8.43
CA VAL A 170 -17.27 -18.85 -7.71
C VAL A 170 -16.04 -19.55 -7.14
N GLN A 171 -16.19 -20.73 -6.52
CA GLN A 171 -15.05 -21.49 -6.01
C GLN A 171 -14.14 -21.98 -7.14
N LEU A 172 -14.69 -22.43 -8.28
CA LEU A 172 -13.88 -22.82 -9.44
C LEU A 172 -13.00 -21.67 -9.94
N VAL A 173 -13.55 -20.46 -10.05
CA VAL A 173 -12.78 -19.26 -10.46
C VAL A 173 -11.67 -18.95 -9.44
N ILE A 174 -11.97 -19.01 -8.15
CA ILE A 174 -11.00 -18.75 -7.07
C ILE A 174 -9.89 -19.79 -7.08
N THR A 175 -10.22 -21.07 -7.21
CA THR A 175 -9.25 -22.16 -7.30
C THR A 175 -8.38 -22.02 -8.56
N ALA A 176 -8.97 -21.67 -9.71
CA ALA A 176 -8.20 -21.41 -10.93
C ALA A 176 -7.21 -20.25 -10.75
N CYS A 177 -7.64 -19.14 -10.16
CA CYS A 177 -6.76 -18.00 -9.85
C CYS A 177 -5.64 -18.40 -8.88
N ALA A 178 -5.96 -19.18 -7.83
CA ALA A 178 -4.98 -19.67 -6.88
C ALA A 178 -3.94 -20.59 -7.53
N LEU A 179 -4.36 -21.48 -8.43
CA LEU A 179 -3.47 -22.36 -9.18
C LEU A 179 -2.57 -21.56 -10.13
N LEU A 180 -3.11 -20.61 -10.88
CA LEU A 180 -2.31 -19.71 -11.73
C LEU A 180 -1.28 -18.96 -10.90
N GLY A 181 -1.70 -18.40 -9.76
CA GLY A 181 -0.78 -17.69 -8.87
C GLY A 181 0.33 -18.58 -8.31
N PHE A 182 0.00 -19.82 -7.94
CA PHE A 182 0.98 -20.80 -7.47
C PHE A 182 1.97 -21.19 -8.58
N VAL A 183 1.49 -21.38 -9.82
CA VAL A 183 2.35 -21.61 -10.98
C VAL A 183 3.30 -20.41 -11.21
N GLY A 184 2.80 -19.19 -11.09
CA GLY A 184 3.62 -17.97 -11.15
C GLY A 184 4.72 -17.96 -10.09
N PHE A 185 4.39 -18.27 -8.84
CA PHE A 185 5.38 -18.41 -7.76
C PHE A 185 6.41 -19.52 -8.04
N TYR A 186 5.96 -20.70 -8.46
CA TYR A 186 6.84 -21.83 -8.74
C TYR A 186 7.83 -21.50 -9.88
N MET A 187 7.35 -20.89 -10.97
CA MET A 187 8.18 -20.49 -12.09
C MET A 187 9.17 -19.40 -11.69
N PHE A 188 8.75 -18.42 -10.89
CA PHE A 188 9.64 -17.42 -10.31
C PHE A 188 10.75 -18.08 -9.49
N ALA A 189 10.38 -18.94 -8.53
CA ALA A 189 11.34 -19.61 -7.67
C ALA A 189 12.33 -20.47 -8.46
N ARG A 190 11.85 -21.19 -9.49
CA ARG A 190 12.70 -21.98 -10.39
C ARG A 190 13.67 -21.08 -11.17
N SER A 191 13.21 -19.96 -11.72
CA SER A 191 14.06 -19.02 -12.48
C SER A 191 15.14 -18.35 -11.61
N THR A 192 14.88 -18.18 -10.31
CA THR A 192 15.81 -17.55 -9.37
C THR A 192 16.65 -18.57 -8.59
N GLY A 193 16.96 -19.73 -9.18
CA GLY A 193 17.84 -20.74 -8.56
C GLY A 193 17.15 -21.76 -7.65
N GLY A 194 15.84 -21.94 -7.76
CA GLY A 194 15.08 -23.01 -7.09
C GLY A 194 14.69 -22.71 -5.63
N PHE A 195 14.12 -23.71 -4.96
CA PHE A 195 13.75 -23.64 -3.54
C PHE A 195 14.83 -24.30 -2.70
N SER A 196 15.55 -23.50 -1.91
CA SER A 196 16.44 -24.02 -0.87
C SER A 196 16.21 -23.20 0.39
N LEU A 197 16.04 -23.88 1.53
CA LEU A 197 15.85 -23.23 2.83
C LEU A 197 17.03 -22.30 3.16
N ALA A 198 18.24 -22.71 2.76
CA ALA A 198 19.47 -21.93 2.88
C ALA A 198 19.59 -20.79 1.85
N SER A 199 18.59 -20.56 1.01
CA SER A 199 18.59 -19.43 0.07
C SER A 199 17.27 -18.66 0.13
N LEU A 200 16.38 -19.01 1.06
CA LEU A 200 15.06 -18.39 1.22
C LEU A 200 15.16 -16.93 1.66
N SER A 201 16.30 -16.52 2.20
CA SER A 201 16.56 -15.13 2.60
C SER A 201 17.64 -14.40 1.78
N ALA A 202 18.29 -15.06 0.82
CA ALA A 202 19.20 -14.36 -0.09
C ALA A 202 18.38 -13.43 -0.98
N LYS A 203 18.80 -12.17 -1.15
CA LYS A 203 18.09 -11.21 -2.00
C LYS A 203 18.23 -11.61 -3.47
N ARG A 204 17.24 -12.34 -4.01
CA ARG A 204 17.32 -12.99 -5.33
C ARG A 204 17.03 -12.10 -6.54
N THR A 205 16.96 -10.78 -6.35
CA THR A 205 16.88 -9.82 -7.46
C THR A 205 18.26 -9.49 -8.04
N LEU A 206 19.32 -10.12 -7.54
CA LEU A 206 20.68 -9.96 -8.04
C LEU A 206 20.96 -11.16 -8.94
N VAL A 207 20.69 -11.04 -10.24
CA VAL A 207 21.29 -11.98 -11.18
C VAL A 207 22.76 -11.57 -11.33
N GLY A 208 23.65 -12.55 -11.36
CA GLY A 208 25.10 -12.33 -11.36
C GLY A 208 25.53 -11.53 -12.60
N GLY A 209 26.05 -10.33 -12.35
CA GLY A 209 26.69 -9.47 -13.33
C GLY A 209 27.28 -8.30 -12.57
N THR A 210 28.54 -7.96 -12.85
CA THR A 210 29.21 -6.79 -12.26
C THR A 210 28.61 -5.47 -12.74
N GLU A 211 27.79 -5.51 -13.80
CA GLU A 211 27.08 -4.34 -14.33
C GLU A 211 25.61 -4.35 -13.91
N ALA A 212 25.20 -3.33 -13.14
CA ALA A 212 23.83 -3.15 -12.64
C ALA A 212 22.77 -3.10 -13.77
N SER A 213 23.17 -2.76 -14.99
CA SER A 213 22.32 -2.70 -16.18
C SER A 213 22.07 -4.05 -16.84
N ALA A 214 23.00 -5.01 -16.72
CA ALA A 214 22.97 -6.26 -17.48
C ALA A 214 22.20 -7.40 -16.80
N SER A 215 21.93 -7.30 -15.49
CA SER A 215 21.45 -8.46 -14.71
C SER A 215 20.17 -8.23 -13.89
N TYR A 216 19.45 -7.12 -14.10
CA TYR A 216 18.15 -6.94 -13.44
C TYR A 216 17.02 -7.62 -14.22
N GLU A 217 16.98 -8.95 -14.20
CA GLU A 217 15.77 -9.68 -14.59
C GLU A 217 14.77 -9.68 -13.43
N SER A 218 13.83 -8.74 -13.46
CA SER A 218 12.76 -8.67 -12.45
C SER A 218 11.80 -9.86 -12.47
N HIS A 219 11.91 -10.73 -13.49
CA HIS A 219 10.97 -11.80 -13.83
C HIS A 219 9.51 -11.33 -13.73
N GLY A 220 9.24 -10.13 -14.25
CA GLY A 220 7.95 -9.44 -14.10
C GLY A 220 6.74 -10.27 -14.54
N GLY A 221 6.88 -11.11 -15.57
CA GLY A 221 5.81 -12.01 -16.02
C GLY A 221 5.38 -13.04 -14.96
N TRP A 222 6.32 -13.63 -14.23
CA TRP A 222 6.00 -14.60 -13.16
C TRP A 222 5.37 -13.92 -11.95
N ARG A 223 5.83 -12.71 -11.61
CA ARG A 223 5.22 -11.89 -10.56
C ARG A 223 3.80 -11.47 -10.94
N PHE A 224 3.60 -11.05 -12.19
CA PHE A 224 2.29 -10.71 -12.74
C PHE A 224 1.32 -11.90 -12.67
N LEU A 225 1.79 -13.12 -12.98
CA LEU A 225 0.97 -14.32 -12.85
C LEU A 225 0.65 -14.65 -11.38
N HIS A 226 1.59 -14.40 -10.46
CA HIS A 226 1.39 -14.61 -9.02
C HIS A 226 0.30 -13.69 -8.42
N GLU A 227 0.07 -12.49 -8.96
CA GLU A 227 -0.99 -11.56 -8.52
C GLU A 227 -2.39 -12.20 -8.53
N PHE A 228 -2.64 -13.24 -9.34
CA PHE A 228 -3.89 -14.02 -9.27
C PHE A 228 -4.11 -14.73 -7.93
N ALA A 229 -3.06 -15.11 -7.20
CA ALA A 229 -3.18 -15.66 -5.85
C ALA A 229 -3.71 -14.61 -4.85
N LEU A 230 -3.26 -13.36 -4.98
CA LEU A 230 -3.75 -12.25 -4.16
C LEU A 230 -5.24 -11.99 -4.43
N ILE A 231 -5.62 -11.95 -5.71
CA ILE A 231 -7.03 -11.79 -6.12
C ILE A 231 -7.87 -12.95 -5.58
N ALA A 232 -7.40 -14.20 -5.69
CA ALA A 232 -8.12 -15.38 -5.16
C ALA A 232 -8.40 -15.25 -3.66
N PHE A 233 -7.39 -14.86 -2.87
CA PHE A 233 -7.53 -14.63 -1.44
C PHE A 233 -8.55 -13.52 -1.13
N TRP A 234 -8.41 -12.35 -1.76
CA TRP A 234 -9.30 -11.21 -1.50
C TRP A 234 -10.74 -11.46 -1.92
N VAL A 235 -10.97 -12.09 -3.07
CA VAL A 235 -12.31 -12.49 -3.52
C VAL A 235 -12.93 -13.50 -2.56
N GLN A 236 -12.17 -14.46 -2.05
CA GLN A 236 -12.67 -15.41 -1.05
C GLN A 236 -13.12 -14.71 0.24
N ILE A 237 -12.33 -13.74 0.73
CA ILE A 237 -12.71 -12.92 1.89
C ILE A 237 -14.01 -12.15 1.64
N ALA A 238 -14.16 -11.55 0.45
CA ALA A 238 -15.37 -10.83 0.07
C ALA A 238 -16.61 -11.76 0.04
N VAL A 239 -16.51 -12.92 -0.59
CA VAL A 239 -17.58 -13.91 -0.67
C VAL A 239 -18.00 -14.41 0.72
N TYR A 240 -17.03 -14.66 1.61
CA TYR A 240 -17.32 -15.06 2.98
C TYR A 240 -17.98 -13.95 3.79
N SER A 241 -17.56 -12.70 3.61
CA SER A 241 -18.11 -11.56 4.35
C SER A 241 -19.58 -11.31 4.00
N VAL A 242 -19.99 -11.57 2.75
CA VAL A 242 -21.39 -11.42 2.33
C VAL A 242 -22.30 -12.55 2.86
N ARG A 243 -21.79 -13.76 3.05
CA ARG A 243 -22.63 -14.96 3.32
C ARG A 243 -23.19 -15.09 4.74
N LYS A 244 -22.99 -14.10 5.63
CA LYS A 244 -23.50 -13.98 7.03
C LYS A 244 -23.26 -15.17 7.99
N LYS A 245 -22.83 -16.34 7.52
CA LYS A 245 -22.48 -17.48 8.38
C LYS A 245 -21.12 -17.22 9.01
N SER A 246 -21.12 -17.02 10.32
CA SER A 246 -19.92 -17.02 11.15
C SER A 246 -19.29 -18.41 11.08
N HIS A 247 -18.13 -18.53 10.43
CA HIS A 247 -17.34 -19.76 10.41
C HIS A 247 -16.17 -19.64 11.35
N GLY A 248 -15.88 -20.72 12.07
CA GLY A 248 -14.70 -20.80 12.91
C GLY A 248 -13.44 -20.81 12.06
N VAL A 249 -12.32 -20.35 12.64
CA VAL A 249 -10.99 -20.48 12.01
C VAL A 249 -10.63 -21.96 11.81
N THR A 250 -11.18 -22.84 12.65
CA THR A 250 -10.96 -24.29 12.64
C THR A 250 -11.79 -25.05 11.61
N ASP A 251 -12.78 -24.42 10.97
CA ASP A 251 -13.57 -25.07 9.92
C ASP A 251 -12.72 -25.31 8.66
N LEU A 252 -13.08 -26.30 7.83
CA LEU A 252 -12.47 -26.55 6.51
C LEU A 252 -12.38 -25.27 5.66
N ARG A 253 -13.37 -24.39 5.81
CA ARG A 253 -13.44 -23.08 5.16
C ARG A 253 -12.37 -22.11 5.65
N GLY A 254 -12.04 -22.16 6.94
CA GLY A 254 -10.97 -21.38 7.55
C GLY A 254 -9.60 -21.86 7.05
N TRP A 255 -9.39 -23.18 7.01
CA TRP A 255 -8.19 -23.77 6.41
C TRP A 255 -8.01 -23.40 4.94
N TRP A 256 -9.09 -23.36 4.16
CA TRP A 256 -9.02 -22.91 2.77
C TRP A 256 -8.57 -21.45 2.65
N VAL A 257 -9.09 -20.55 3.49
CA VAL A 257 -8.65 -19.14 3.52
C VAL A 257 -7.19 -19.02 3.95
N ALA A 258 -6.75 -19.82 4.92
CA ALA A 258 -5.35 -19.88 5.34
C ALA A 258 -4.43 -20.36 4.20
N ALA A 259 -4.83 -21.39 3.46
CA ALA A 259 -4.09 -21.89 2.29
C ALA A 259 -3.98 -20.82 1.19
N LEU A 260 -5.07 -20.10 0.91
CA LEU A 260 -5.06 -18.98 -0.04
C LEU A 260 -4.16 -17.83 0.42
N PHE A 261 -4.16 -17.50 1.72
CA PHE A 261 -3.27 -16.48 2.29
C PHE A 261 -1.80 -16.90 2.17
N LEU A 262 -1.47 -18.15 2.50
CA LEU A 262 -0.10 -18.67 2.36
C LEU A 262 0.35 -18.66 0.90
N ASN A 263 -0.53 -18.99 -0.04
CA ASN A 263 -0.23 -18.89 -1.47
C ASN A 263 0.00 -17.43 -1.90
N ALA A 264 -0.85 -16.50 -1.47
CA ALA A 264 -0.67 -15.07 -1.74
C ALA A 264 0.61 -14.51 -1.09
N ALA A 265 1.00 -14.99 0.10
CA ALA A 265 2.20 -14.56 0.79
C ALA A 265 3.48 -15.29 0.32
N SER A 266 3.37 -16.36 -0.47
CA SER A 266 4.51 -17.20 -0.87
C SER A 266 5.60 -16.42 -1.60
N LEU A 267 5.23 -15.61 -2.59
CA LEU A 267 6.19 -14.77 -3.32
C LEU A 267 6.78 -13.68 -2.43
N PRO A 268 6.02 -12.87 -1.66
CA PRO A 268 6.61 -11.92 -0.72
C PRO A 268 7.55 -12.55 0.32
N ILE A 269 7.20 -13.72 0.86
CA ILE A 269 8.07 -14.45 1.80
C ILE A 269 9.38 -14.84 1.11
N TYR A 270 9.27 -15.42 -0.09
CA TYR A 270 10.43 -15.86 -0.87
C TYR A 270 11.30 -14.69 -1.38
N ALA A 271 10.68 -13.58 -1.76
CA ALA A 271 11.35 -12.35 -2.18
C ALA A 271 11.79 -11.48 -1.00
N SER A 272 11.48 -11.88 0.24
CA SER A 272 11.74 -11.13 1.47
C SER A 272 11.14 -9.71 1.49
N THR A 273 9.96 -9.50 0.87
CA THR A 273 9.23 -8.22 0.83
C THR A 273 8.13 -8.15 1.90
N ARG A 274 8.53 -7.75 3.11
CA ARG A 274 7.65 -7.66 4.31
C ARG A 274 6.42 -6.77 4.10
N GLN A 275 6.59 -5.65 3.40
CA GLN A 275 5.53 -4.69 3.15
C GLN A 275 4.36 -5.32 2.38
N ASP A 276 4.64 -6.18 1.40
CA ASP A 276 3.59 -6.83 0.60
C ASP A 276 2.73 -7.78 1.46
N ILE A 277 3.32 -8.47 2.44
CA ILE A 277 2.59 -9.32 3.39
C ILE A 277 1.61 -8.50 4.22
N VAL A 278 2.08 -7.34 4.71
CA VAL A 278 1.24 -6.38 5.46
C VAL A 278 0.09 -5.91 4.57
N VAL A 279 0.37 -5.52 3.32
CA VAL A 279 -0.64 -5.05 2.35
C VAL A 279 -1.68 -6.15 2.08
N ILE A 280 -1.26 -7.39 1.80
CA ILE A 280 -2.17 -8.50 1.49
C ILE A 280 -3.26 -8.65 2.57
N GLY A 281 -2.86 -8.71 3.83
CA GLY A 281 -3.83 -8.92 4.88
C GLY A 281 -4.48 -7.65 5.44
N ALA A 282 -3.85 -6.48 5.33
CA ALA A 282 -4.52 -5.19 5.54
C ALA A 282 -5.67 -4.98 4.52
N SER A 283 -5.46 -5.34 3.26
CA SER A 283 -6.51 -5.36 2.23
C SER A 283 -7.61 -6.37 2.55
N GLY A 284 -7.26 -7.57 3.02
CA GLY A 284 -8.26 -8.54 3.51
C GLY A 284 -9.10 -8.02 4.68
N LEU A 285 -8.46 -7.32 5.63
CA LEU A 285 -9.12 -6.67 6.76
C LEU A 285 -10.05 -5.54 6.31
N ALA A 286 -9.60 -4.71 5.36
CA ALA A 286 -10.37 -3.63 4.77
C ALA A 286 -11.62 -4.17 4.03
N ILE A 287 -11.49 -5.23 3.23
CA ILE A 287 -12.62 -5.89 2.56
C ILE A 287 -13.65 -6.35 3.60
N LYS A 288 -13.20 -7.03 4.65
CA LYS A 288 -14.07 -7.50 5.73
C LYS A 288 -14.74 -6.34 6.46
N TYR A 289 -14.02 -5.25 6.71
CA TYR A 289 -14.57 -4.04 7.32
C TYR A 289 -15.67 -3.42 6.45
N CYS A 290 -15.43 -3.26 5.14
CA CYS A 290 -16.40 -2.69 4.21
C CYS A 290 -17.70 -3.51 4.12
N LEU A 291 -17.59 -4.84 4.17
CA LEU A 291 -18.74 -5.74 3.96
C LEU A 291 -19.39 -6.22 5.26
N SER A 292 -18.75 -6.05 6.41
CA SER A 292 -19.31 -6.46 7.71
C SER A 292 -20.11 -5.33 8.34
N HIS A 293 -21.43 -5.49 8.42
CA HIS A 293 -22.31 -4.55 9.13
C HIS A 293 -21.97 -4.40 10.63
N ARG A 294 -21.33 -5.40 11.24
CA ARG A 294 -20.95 -5.39 12.66
C ARG A 294 -19.54 -4.86 12.89
N GLY A 295 -18.88 -4.34 11.85
CA GLY A 295 -17.46 -4.03 11.86
C GLY A 295 -16.59 -5.28 11.97
N VAL A 296 -15.30 -5.08 12.26
CA VAL A 296 -14.36 -6.19 12.50
C VAL A 296 -14.12 -6.35 13.99
N SER A 297 -14.17 -7.59 14.47
CA SER A 297 -13.89 -7.87 15.88
C SER A 297 -12.45 -7.50 16.23
N LYS A 298 -12.26 -6.82 17.37
CA LYS A 298 -10.92 -6.45 17.87
C LYS A 298 -10.00 -7.66 17.96
N LYS A 299 -10.52 -8.82 18.41
CA LYS A 299 -9.79 -10.10 18.47
C LYS A 299 -9.20 -10.51 17.11
N PHE A 300 -9.95 -10.33 16.02
CA PHE A 300 -9.47 -10.65 14.68
C PHE A 300 -8.38 -9.69 14.22
N VAL A 301 -8.54 -8.38 14.48
CA VAL A 301 -7.52 -7.36 14.16
C VAL A 301 -6.22 -7.66 14.91
N PHE A 302 -6.29 -7.90 16.22
CA PHE A 302 -5.11 -8.22 17.03
C PHE A 302 -4.46 -9.55 16.62
N GLY A 303 -5.26 -10.61 16.39
CA GLY A 303 -4.74 -11.89 15.92
C GLY A 303 -4.03 -11.77 14.58
N PHE A 304 -4.60 -11.02 13.63
CA PHE A 304 -3.97 -10.76 12.34
C PHE A 304 -2.67 -9.94 12.50
N ALA A 305 -2.69 -8.87 13.29
CA ALA A 305 -1.49 -8.07 13.56
C ALA A 305 -0.36 -8.91 14.18
N ALA A 306 -0.68 -9.79 15.12
CA ALA A 306 0.29 -10.71 15.72
C ALA A 306 0.91 -11.66 14.68
N ILE A 307 0.10 -12.23 13.77
CA ILE A 307 0.61 -13.09 12.68
C ILE A 307 1.56 -12.33 11.77
N VAL A 308 1.22 -11.10 11.38
CA VAL A 308 2.09 -10.26 10.54
C VAL A 308 3.40 -9.97 11.25
N VAL A 309 3.37 -9.61 12.53
CA VAL A 309 4.59 -9.38 13.32
C VAL A 309 5.45 -10.64 13.37
N VAL A 310 4.87 -11.82 13.65
CA VAL A 310 5.60 -13.09 13.68
C VAL A 310 6.24 -13.40 12.32
N LEU A 311 5.53 -13.21 11.21
CA LEU A 311 6.08 -13.42 9.87
C LEU A 311 7.23 -12.46 9.57
N VAL A 312 7.10 -11.19 9.95
CA VAL A 312 8.16 -10.18 9.79
C VAL A 312 9.38 -10.55 10.61
N VAL A 313 9.19 -10.98 11.87
CA VAL A 313 10.27 -11.45 12.74
C VAL A 313 10.97 -12.65 12.09
N ALA A 314 10.21 -13.65 11.66
CA ALA A 314 10.75 -14.87 11.05
C ALA A 314 11.60 -14.55 9.80
N ILE A 315 11.09 -13.72 8.88
CA ILE A 315 11.84 -13.28 7.69
C ILE A 315 13.08 -12.47 8.08
N SER A 316 13.01 -11.67 9.15
CA SER A 316 14.16 -10.90 9.64
C SER A 316 15.25 -11.82 10.21
N SER A 317 14.87 -12.80 11.03
CA SER A 317 15.78 -13.76 11.64
C SER A 317 16.45 -14.66 10.60
N LEU A 318 15.69 -15.09 9.58
CA LEU A 318 16.25 -15.84 8.44
C LEU A 318 17.26 -15.00 7.64
N ARG A 319 17.14 -13.67 7.67
CA ARG A 319 18.08 -12.77 6.99
C ARG A 319 19.36 -12.55 7.78
N SER A 320 19.26 -12.40 9.09
CA SER A 320 20.43 -12.23 9.95
C SER A 320 21.31 -13.48 10.02
N SER A 321 20.73 -14.68 9.91
CA SER A 321 21.53 -15.92 9.92
C SER A 321 22.46 -16.05 8.71
N HIS A 322 22.12 -15.43 7.58
CA HIS A 322 22.95 -15.47 6.37
C HIS A 322 24.18 -14.57 6.41
N THR A 323 24.17 -13.51 7.22
CA THR A 323 25.29 -12.57 7.29
C THR A 323 26.43 -13.06 8.21
N GLY A 324 26.36 -14.29 8.74
CA GLY A 324 27.44 -14.90 9.54
C GLY A 324 27.52 -14.41 10.99
N ASP A 325 26.76 -13.38 11.37
CA ASP A 325 26.68 -12.84 12.73
C ASP A 325 25.76 -13.66 13.66
N VAL A 326 26.02 -14.96 13.77
CA VAL A 326 25.20 -15.89 14.59
C VAL A 326 25.32 -15.58 16.09
N ARG A 327 26.38 -14.88 16.53
CA ARG A 327 26.62 -14.56 17.95
C ARG A 327 25.73 -13.45 18.52
N SER A 328 24.96 -12.73 17.71
CA SER A 328 24.09 -11.63 18.15
C SER A 328 22.59 -11.87 17.91
N ALA A 329 22.17 -13.12 17.66
CA ALA A 329 20.76 -13.49 17.42
C ALA A 329 19.86 -13.44 18.68
N GLN A 330 20.18 -12.57 19.65
CA GLN A 330 19.20 -12.17 20.65
C GLN A 330 18.16 -11.30 19.95
N VAL A 331 16.94 -11.82 19.82
CA VAL A 331 15.78 -11.08 19.31
C VAL A 331 15.40 -10.02 20.36
N SER A 332 16.18 -8.94 20.42
CA SER A 332 15.84 -7.77 21.23
C SER A 332 14.67 -7.04 20.55
N GLY A 333 13.71 -6.54 21.34
CA GLY A 333 12.62 -5.71 20.82
C GLY A 333 13.12 -4.49 20.03
N THR A 334 14.33 -4.01 20.34
CA THR A 334 15.02 -2.95 19.59
C THR A 334 15.34 -3.33 18.15
N ASN A 335 15.63 -4.60 17.88
CA ASN A 335 15.92 -5.10 16.52
C ASN A 335 14.67 -5.13 15.65
N LEU A 336 13.50 -5.44 16.23
CA LEU A 336 12.23 -5.40 15.50
C LEU A 336 11.81 -3.98 15.17
N LEU A 337 11.96 -3.08 16.16
CA LEU A 337 11.62 -1.68 16.00
C LEU A 337 12.52 -1.02 14.94
N SER A 338 13.83 -1.24 15.01
CA SER A 338 14.77 -0.74 14.00
C SER A 338 14.52 -1.35 12.62
N ALA A 339 14.20 -2.64 12.52
CA ALA A 339 13.92 -3.30 11.25
C ALA A 339 12.65 -2.79 10.54
N PHE A 340 11.68 -2.25 11.29
CA PHE A 340 10.44 -1.72 10.73
C PHE A 340 10.44 -0.20 10.59
N VAL A 341 11.01 0.52 11.56
CA VAL A 341 11.05 1.98 11.57
C VAL A 341 12.19 2.50 10.71
N LEU A 342 13.40 1.94 10.81
CA LEU A 342 14.62 2.46 10.16
C LEU A 342 14.91 1.84 8.79
N THR A 343 13.87 1.38 8.08
CA THR A 343 13.99 0.86 6.70
C THR A 343 13.91 1.97 5.65
N ARG A 344 14.76 1.94 4.62
CA ARG A 344 14.75 2.91 3.50
C ARG A 344 13.61 2.68 2.47
N THR A 345 12.59 1.89 2.82
CA THR A 345 11.49 1.57 1.90
C THR A 345 10.39 2.64 1.86
N PHE A 346 10.44 3.62 2.76
CA PHE A 346 9.49 4.73 2.79
C PHE A 346 10.18 6.02 2.40
N ALA A 347 9.49 6.90 1.68
CA ALA A 347 10.03 8.19 1.28
C ALA A 347 9.96 9.17 2.45
N ASP A 348 11.00 9.21 3.26
CA ASP A 348 11.10 10.06 4.45
C ASP A 348 11.85 11.37 4.17
N VAL A 349 11.99 12.18 5.22
CA VAL A 349 12.68 13.48 5.16
C VAL A 349 14.15 13.32 4.73
N PRO A 350 14.98 12.45 5.36
CA PRO A 350 16.37 12.30 4.92
C PRO A 350 16.50 11.76 3.49
N THR A 351 15.70 10.78 3.08
CA THR A 351 15.77 10.20 1.73
C THR A 351 15.40 11.24 0.68
N THR A 352 14.31 11.97 0.91
CA THR A 352 13.94 13.09 0.05
C THR A 352 15.02 14.16 0.04
N GLY A 353 15.63 14.43 1.20
CA GLY A 353 16.71 15.39 1.35
C GLY A 353 17.95 15.04 0.53
N GLN A 354 18.40 13.79 0.61
CA GLN A 354 19.54 13.31 -0.18
C GLN A 354 19.28 13.41 -1.69
N ILE A 355 18.07 13.08 -2.14
CA ILE A 355 17.70 13.22 -3.56
C ILE A 355 17.69 14.69 -3.98
N ILE A 356 17.14 15.59 -3.15
CA ILE A 356 17.13 17.03 -3.43
C ILE A 356 18.56 17.59 -3.51
N MET A 357 19.47 17.14 -2.64
CA MET A 357 20.87 17.58 -2.63
C MET A 357 21.67 17.00 -3.81
N ALA A 358 21.33 15.80 -4.27
CA ALA A 358 21.97 15.14 -5.41
C ALA A 358 21.51 15.70 -6.77
N VAL A 359 20.33 16.31 -6.86
CA VAL A 359 19.77 16.84 -8.12
C VAL A 359 20.00 18.37 -8.18
N PRO A 360 20.60 18.93 -9.25
CA PRO A 360 21.00 18.27 -10.50
C PRO A 360 22.47 17.84 -10.57
N ALA A 361 23.24 17.98 -9.48
CA ALA A 361 24.70 17.86 -9.52
C ALA A 361 25.20 16.42 -9.83
N GLU A 362 24.58 15.41 -9.22
CA GLU A 362 24.92 13.99 -9.37
C GLU A 362 23.90 13.25 -10.25
N ILE A 363 22.62 13.61 -10.14
CA ILE A 363 21.54 13.05 -10.95
C ILE A 363 20.91 14.19 -11.76
N PRO A 364 20.93 14.14 -13.11
CA PRO A 364 20.27 15.14 -13.92
C PRO A 364 18.76 15.11 -13.71
N PHE A 365 18.07 16.22 -13.99
CA PHE A 365 16.61 16.23 -13.98
C PHE A 365 16.05 15.17 -14.93
N ALA A 366 15.08 14.38 -14.45
CA ALA A 366 14.43 13.32 -15.23
C ALA A 366 13.36 13.85 -16.20
N ASN A 367 12.97 15.13 -16.10
CA ASN A 367 12.10 15.82 -17.06
C ASN A 367 10.77 15.11 -17.43
N GLY A 368 10.22 14.31 -16.53
CA GLY A 368 8.97 13.56 -16.70
C GLY A 368 9.14 12.06 -16.96
N GLU A 369 10.36 11.57 -17.19
CA GLU A 369 10.64 10.16 -17.52
C GLU A 369 10.14 9.22 -16.41
N SER A 370 10.44 9.50 -15.14
CA SER A 370 10.03 8.61 -14.04
C SER A 370 8.49 8.49 -13.88
N ILE A 371 7.74 9.50 -14.33
CA ILE A 371 6.27 9.55 -14.26
C ILE A 371 5.63 8.85 -15.46
N THR A 372 6.33 8.78 -16.60
CA THR A 372 5.77 8.31 -17.88
C THR A 372 6.30 6.95 -18.32
N ASP A 373 7.49 6.54 -17.87
CA ASP A 373 8.16 5.31 -18.31
C ASP A 373 7.36 4.02 -18.03
N TRP A 374 6.39 4.07 -17.10
CA TRP A 374 5.52 2.94 -16.86
C TRP A 374 4.61 2.58 -18.05
N PHE A 375 4.37 3.49 -19.00
CA PHE A 375 3.69 3.16 -20.25
C PHE A 375 4.43 2.07 -21.04
N PHE A 376 5.75 2.02 -20.90
CA PHE A 376 6.61 1.02 -21.54
C PHE A 376 6.77 -0.25 -20.69
N ALA A 377 6.28 -0.26 -19.44
CA ALA A 377 6.43 -1.39 -18.55
C ALA A 377 5.94 -2.74 -19.13
N PRO A 378 4.79 -2.80 -19.84
CA PRO A 378 4.31 -4.05 -20.44
C PRO A 378 5.20 -4.63 -21.53
N ILE A 379 6.09 -3.83 -22.15
CA ILE A 379 6.96 -4.27 -23.25
C ILE A 379 8.11 -5.12 -22.67
N PRO A 380 8.22 -6.42 -23.01
CA PRO A 380 9.30 -7.27 -22.54
C PRO A 380 10.67 -6.79 -23.01
N ARG A 381 11.72 -6.92 -22.17
CA ARG A 381 13.10 -6.60 -22.57
C ARG A 381 13.64 -7.48 -23.69
N SER A 382 13.06 -8.66 -23.92
CA SER A 382 13.40 -9.49 -25.09
C SER A 382 13.00 -8.84 -26.42
N ILE A 383 11.97 -7.99 -26.41
CA ILE A 383 11.49 -7.25 -27.58
C ILE A 383 12.15 -5.87 -27.66
N TRP A 384 12.33 -5.21 -26.51
CA TRP A 384 13.02 -3.91 -26.43
C TRP A 384 14.13 -3.96 -25.36
N PRO A 385 15.35 -4.42 -25.72
CA PRO A 385 16.45 -4.54 -24.76
C PRO A 385 16.86 -3.21 -24.13
N SER A 386 16.90 -2.14 -24.94
CA SER A 386 17.24 -0.77 -24.56
C SER A 386 16.10 0.00 -23.88
N LYS A 387 15.03 -0.68 -23.43
CA LYS A 387 13.91 -0.04 -22.74
C LYS A 387 14.38 0.74 -21.49
N PRO A 388 13.88 1.97 -21.27
CA PRO A 388 14.15 2.74 -20.05
C PRO A 388 13.87 1.96 -18.77
N VAL A 389 14.59 2.31 -17.71
CA VAL A 389 14.39 1.72 -16.39
C VAL A 389 13.17 2.37 -15.75
N ILE A 390 12.09 1.60 -15.60
CA ILE A 390 10.78 2.09 -15.12
C ILE A 390 10.83 2.63 -13.68
N SER A 391 11.81 2.22 -12.87
CA SER A 391 11.93 2.63 -11.47
C SER A 391 13.22 3.41 -11.28
N MET A 392 13.11 4.62 -10.71
CA MET A 392 14.28 5.41 -10.31
C MET A 392 14.96 4.88 -9.04
N GLY A 393 14.31 3.95 -8.33
CA GLY A 393 14.82 3.43 -7.06
C GLY A 393 16.24 2.86 -7.14
N PRO A 394 16.55 1.98 -8.11
CA PRO A 394 17.90 1.47 -8.32
C PRO A 394 18.92 2.56 -8.65
N LEU A 395 18.59 3.50 -9.53
CA LEU A 395 19.49 4.62 -9.88
C LEU A 395 19.83 5.47 -8.65
N ILE A 396 18.82 5.85 -7.86
CA ILE A 396 19.01 6.62 -6.64
C ILE A 396 19.86 5.82 -5.63
N ALA A 397 19.61 4.52 -5.47
CA ALA A 397 20.40 3.68 -4.58
C ALA A 397 21.86 3.60 -5.01
N GLU A 398 22.14 3.50 -6.31
CA GLU A 398 23.48 3.40 -6.86
C GLU A 398 24.23 4.72 -6.77
N VAL A 399 23.64 5.81 -7.27
CA VAL A 399 24.31 7.12 -7.37
C VAL A 399 24.41 7.78 -6.00
N VAL A 400 23.28 7.91 -5.28
CA VAL A 400 23.23 8.67 -4.01
C VAL A 400 23.73 7.85 -2.83
N TYR A 401 23.42 6.55 -2.79
CA TYR A 401 23.72 5.70 -1.63
C TYR A 401 24.86 4.70 -1.85
N HIS A 402 25.45 4.64 -3.04
CA HIS A 402 26.51 3.68 -3.40
C HIS A 402 26.10 2.22 -3.11
N MET A 403 24.84 1.89 -3.41
CA MET A 403 24.22 0.58 -3.20
C MET A 403 23.69 -0.01 -4.53
N PRO A 404 24.54 -0.61 -5.36
CA PRO A 404 24.15 -1.13 -6.68
C PRO A 404 23.12 -2.28 -6.60
N SER A 405 22.96 -2.88 -5.42
CA SER A 405 22.12 -4.06 -5.20
C SER A 405 20.76 -3.75 -4.56
N SER A 406 20.39 -2.48 -4.40
CA SER A 406 19.13 -2.07 -3.76
C SER A 406 18.37 -1.03 -4.56
N GLY A 407 17.12 -0.80 -4.17
CA GLY A 407 16.35 0.35 -4.61
C GLY A 407 16.08 1.27 -3.41
N VAL A 408 16.18 2.57 -3.63
CA VAL A 408 15.75 3.61 -2.68
C VAL A 408 14.70 4.44 -3.41
N PRO A 409 13.41 4.17 -3.18
CA PRO A 409 12.37 4.85 -3.92
C PRO A 409 12.27 6.33 -3.51
N PRO A 410 11.99 7.25 -4.45
CA PRO A 410 11.92 8.68 -4.17
C PRO A 410 10.65 9.12 -3.44
N GLY A 411 9.54 8.38 -3.61
CA GLY A 411 8.21 8.85 -3.20
C GLY A 411 7.74 10.06 -4.01
N VAL A 412 6.48 10.46 -3.83
CA VAL A 412 5.84 11.45 -4.72
C VAL A 412 6.50 12.84 -4.69
N ILE A 413 7.09 13.25 -3.56
CA ILE A 413 7.68 14.59 -3.41
C ILE A 413 9.07 14.63 -4.05
N ALA A 414 9.96 13.70 -3.69
CA ALA A 414 11.30 13.67 -4.28
C ALA A 414 11.23 13.32 -5.76
N GLU A 415 10.25 12.51 -6.21
CA GLU A 415 10.01 12.29 -7.63
C GLU A 415 9.58 13.59 -8.34
N GLY A 416 8.69 14.37 -7.73
CA GLY A 416 8.35 15.70 -8.24
C GLY A 416 9.58 16.58 -8.41
N TYR A 417 10.47 16.61 -7.40
CA TYR A 417 11.72 17.38 -7.45
C TYR A 417 12.67 16.87 -8.54
N LEU A 418 12.86 15.56 -8.61
CA LEU A 418 13.70 14.90 -9.60
C LEU A 418 13.29 15.24 -11.04
N ASN A 419 12.00 15.46 -11.29
CA ASN A 419 11.51 15.79 -12.62
C ASN A 419 11.50 17.30 -12.91
N PHE A 420 11.09 18.15 -11.96
CA PHE A 420 10.84 19.58 -12.23
C PHE A 420 11.30 20.53 -11.11
N GLY A 421 12.28 20.11 -10.30
CA GLY A 421 12.81 20.87 -9.16
C GLY A 421 11.73 21.25 -8.14
N VAL A 422 11.89 22.44 -7.52
CA VAL A 422 10.95 22.92 -6.49
C VAL A 422 9.51 22.98 -7.02
N GLY A 423 9.30 23.40 -8.27
CA GLY A 423 7.97 23.45 -8.88
C GLY A 423 7.31 22.06 -8.94
N GLY A 424 8.07 21.04 -9.33
CA GLY A 424 7.58 19.66 -9.35
C GLY A 424 7.29 19.09 -7.97
N ALA A 425 8.14 19.39 -6.98
CA ALA A 425 7.94 18.99 -5.59
C ALA A 425 6.64 19.55 -4.97
N LEU A 426 6.06 20.60 -5.56
CA LEU A 426 4.77 21.16 -5.13
C LEU A 426 3.61 20.71 -6.04
N ILE A 427 3.78 20.78 -7.36
CA ILE A 427 2.71 20.50 -8.32
C ILE A 427 2.37 19.01 -8.38
N VAL A 428 3.39 18.13 -8.43
CA VAL A 428 3.16 16.68 -8.56
C VAL A 428 2.41 16.12 -7.35
N PRO A 429 2.80 16.41 -6.09
CA PRO A 429 2.02 15.97 -4.94
C PRO A 429 0.61 16.59 -4.91
N PHE A 430 0.43 17.85 -5.29
CA PHE A 430 -0.92 18.45 -5.42
C PHE A 430 -1.82 17.62 -6.33
N LEU A 431 -1.33 17.27 -7.52
CA LEU A 431 -2.07 16.48 -8.50
C LEU A 431 -2.36 15.06 -7.99
N ALA A 432 -1.40 14.44 -7.30
CA ALA A 432 -1.62 13.14 -6.65
C ALA A 432 -2.73 13.21 -5.59
N GLY A 433 -2.71 14.23 -4.73
CA GLY A 433 -3.77 14.48 -3.75
C GLY A 433 -5.13 14.72 -4.42
N ALA A 434 -5.13 15.54 -5.47
CA ALA A 434 -6.30 15.84 -6.28
C ALA A 434 -6.91 14.59 -6.94
N LEU A 435 -6.09 13.61 -7.30
CA LEU A 435 -6.52 12.32 -7.83
C LEU A 435 -7.09 11.41 -6.73
N LEU A 436 -6.48 11.39 -5.54
CA LEU A 436 -6.95 10.59 -4.41
C LEU A 436 -8.33 11.04 -3.89
N GLY A 437 -8.63 12.34 -3.89
CA GLY A 437 -9.89 12.88 -3.35
C GLY A 437 -11.15 12.21 -3.93
N PRO A 438 -11.34 12.20 -5.26
CA PRO A 438 -12.45 11.53 -5.90
C PRO A 438 -12.47 10.01 -5.72
N ILE A 439 -11.29 9.37 -5.73
CA ILE A 439 -11.17 7.91 -5.54
C ILE A 439 -11.66 7.53 -4.15
N SER A 440 -11.12 8.19 -3.11
CA SER A 440 -11.48 7.96 -1.71
C SER A 440 -12.99 7.99 -1.49
N ARG A 441 -13.68 9.03 -1.98
CA ARG A 441 -15.12 9.17 -1.71
C ARG A 441 -15.99 8.24 -2.53
N ARG A 442 -15.74 8.15 -3.84
CA ARG A 442 -16.62 7.37 -4.73
C ARG A 442 -16.54 5.88 -4.41
N TRP A 443 -15.34 5.39 -4.14
CA TRP A 443 -15.13 3.97 -3.95
C TRP A 443 -15.44 3.52 -2.53
N SER A 444 -15.24 4.36 -1.50
CA SER A 444 -15.59 3.99 -0.12
C SER A 444 -17.10 3.79 0.06
N GLU A 445 -17.91 4.68 -0.52
CA GLU A 445 -19.37 4.54 -0.50
C GLU A 445 -19.82 3.27 -1.23
N TYR A 446 -19.23 2.98 -2.38
CA TYR A 446 -19.60 1.81 -3.20
C TYR A 446 -19.09 0.48 -2.61
N ALA A 447 -17.92 0.48 -1.98
CA ALA A 447 -17.33 -0.69 -1.32
C ALA A 447 -18.21 -1.26 -0.19
N ARG A 448 -19.06 -0.44 0.42
CA ARG A 448 -19.96 -0.89 1.50
C ARG A 448 -21.18 -1.66 1.00
N THR A 449 -21.55 -1.48 -0.27
CA THR A 449 -22.74 -2.11 -0.85
C THR A 449 -22.40 -3.23 -1.84
N SER A 450 -21.16 -3.25 -2.34
CA SER A 450 -20.74 -4.14 -3.42
C SER A 450 -19.47 -4.91 -3.04
N PRO A 451 -19.49 -6.26 -3.00
CA PRO A 451 -18.30 -7.05 -2.70
C PRO A 451 -17.18 -6.85 -3.71
N GLY A 452 -17.50 -6.70 -5.00
CA GLY A 452 -16.49 -6.40 -6.01
C GLY A 452 -15.84 -5.04 -5.80
N ALA A 453 -16.62 -4.02 -5.43
CA ALA A 453 -16.09 -2.69 -5.12
C ALA A 453 -15.22 -2.69 -3.86
N ALA A 454 -15.58 -3.48 -2.83
CA ALA A 454 -14.75 -3.64 -1.64
C ALA A 454 -13.37 -4.21 -1.98
N VAL A 455 -13.32 -5.20 -2.88
CA VAL A 455 -12.05 -5.74 -3.40
C VAL A 455 -11.29 -4.67 -4.17
N LEU A 456 -11.91 -3.96 -5.13
CA LEU A 456 -11.22 -2.91 -5.91
C LEU A 456 -10.67 -1.79 -5.03
N LEU A 457 -11.46 -1.29 -4.08
CA LEU A 457 -11.00 -0.30 -3.11
C LEU A 457 -9.79 -0.81 -2.34
N SER A 458 -9.90 -1.99 -1.75
CA SER A 458 -8.90 -2.50 -0.79
C SER A 458 -7.63 -3.00 -1.46
N ALA A 459 -7.74 -3.65 -2.61
CA ALA A 459 -6.63 -4.27 -3.33
C ALA A 459 -5.89 -3.28 -4.24
N VAL A 460 -6.60 -2.30 -4.81
CA VAL A 460 -6.08 -1.45 -5.88
C VAL A 460 -5.96 -0.01 -5.41
N ALA A 461 -7.04 0.60 -4.93
CA ALA A 461 -7.01 2.00 -4.55
C ALA A 461 -6.24 2.27 -3.24
N LEU A 462 -6.37 1.42 -2.21
CA LEU A 462 -5.60 1.58 -0.97
C LEU A 462 -4.09 1.45 -1.22
N ARG A 463 -3.69 0.53 -2.11
CA ARG A 463 -2.29 0.33 -2.50
C ARG A 463 -1.69 1.58 -3.12
N MET A 464 -2.44 2.30 -3.95
CA MET A 464 -2.03 3.58 -4.52
C MET A 464 -1.64 4.62 -3.45
N GLY A 465 -2.38 4.67 -2.33
CA GLY A 465 -2.04 5.55 -1.20
C GLY A 465 -0.69 5.20 -0.56
N SER A 466 -0.39 3.90 -0.42
CA SER A 466 0.93 3.44 0.04
C SER A 466 2.01 3.79 -0.97
N ASP A 467 1.80 3.45 -2.23
CA ASP A 467 2.80 3.60 -3.29
C ASP A 467 3.15 5.07 -3.57
N LEU A 468 2.22 6.00 -3.40
CA LEU A 468 2.54 7.44 -3.46
C LEU A 468 3.51 7.88 -2.35
N GLY A 469 3.32 7.35 -1.13
CA GLY A 469 4.17 7.66 0.02
C GLY A 469 5.47 6.86 0.07
N THR A 470 5.58 5.74 -0.64
CA THR A 470 6.77 4.89 -0.64
C THR A 470 7.56 4.97 -1.94
N ASN A 471 6.89 4.88 -3.09
CA ASN A 471 7.51 4.65 -4.40
C ASN A 471 7.57 5.91 -5.27
N GLY A 472 6.43 6.60 -5.45
CA GLY A 472 6.27 7.71 -6.39
C GLY A 472 4.94 7.62 -7.14
N LEU A 473 4.58 8.70 -7.84
CA LEU A 473 3.42 8.78 -8.72
C LEU A 473 3.52 7.82 -9.90
N GLY A 474 4.65 7.76 -10.61
CA GLY A 474 4.79 6.88 -11.79
C GLY A 474 4.52 5.41 -11.45
N TYR A 475 5.17 4.93 -10.38
CA TYR A 475 4.96 3.58 -9.88
C TYR A 475 3.56 3.34 -9.32
N ALA A 476 2.98 4.31 -8.59
CA ALA A 476 1.61 4.18 -8.09
C ALA A 476 0.58 4.06 -9.23
N MET A 477 0.75 4.82 -10.32
CA MET A 477 -0.11 4.74 -11.50
C MET A 477 0.03 3.41 -12.23
N TYR A 478 1.26 2.89 -12.35
CA TYR A 478 1.53 1.57 -12.88
C TYR A 478 0.81 0.46 -12.09
N GLN A 479 0.97 0.47 -10.76
CA GLN A 479 0.34 -0.51 -9.88
C GLN A 479 -1.18 -0.42 -9.91
N LEU A 480 -1.73 0.80 -9.99
CA LEU A 480 -3.16 1.01 -10.19
C LEU A 480 -3.64 0.37 -11.51
N ALA A 481 -2.95 0.64 -12.61
CA ALA A 481 -3.32 0.14 -13.93
C ALA A 481 -3.28 -1.41 -14.00
N ILE A 482 -2.21 -2.03 -13.51
CA ILE A 482 -2.09 -3.50 -13.44
C ILE A 482 -3.15 -4.09 -12.52
N GLY A 483 -3.33 -3.51 -11.33
CA GLY A 483 -4.33 -3.97 -10.38
C GLY A 483 -5.73 -3.96 -10.99
N LEU A 484 -6.10 -2.91 -11.72
CA LEU A 484 -7.38 -2.83 -12.43
C LEU A 484 -7.47 -3.86 -13.56
N LEU A 485 -6.44 -3.96 -14.39
CA LEU A 485 -6.38 -4.88 -15.53
C LEU A 485 -6.59 -6.34 -15.11
N LEU A 486 -5.96 -6.76 -14.01
CA LEU A 486 -6.05 -8.13 -13.49
C LEU A 486 -7.34 -8.38 -12.70
N THR A 487 -7.72 -7.43 -11.84
CA THR A 487 -8.79 -7.67 -10.87
C THR A 487 -10.17 -7.54 -11.51
N ILE A 488 -10.39 -6.57 -12.43
CA ILE A 488 -11.72 -6.33 -13.01
C ILE A 488 -12.29 -7.57 -13.72
N PRO A 489 -11.56 -8.27 -14.62
CA PRO A 489 -12.10 -9.45 -15.29
C PRO A 489 -12.53 -10.55 -14.31
N VAL A 490 -11.73 -10.82 -13.28
CA VAL A 490 -12.06 -11.83 -12.26
C VAL A 490 -13.30 -11.41 -11.47
N LEU A 491 -13.42 -10.14 -11.09
CA LEU A 491 -14.61 -9.64 -10.41
C LEU A 491 -15.85 -9.65 -11.31
N MET A 492 -15.73 -9.40 -12.61
CA MET A 492 -16.85 -9.53 -13.54
C MET A 492 -17.31 -10.98 -13.67
N LEU A 493 -16.41 -11.95 -13.59
CA LEU A 493 -16.76 -13.37 -13.56
C LEU A 493 -17.47 -13.74 -12.26
N VAL A 494 -17.01 -13.24 -11.10
CA VAL A 494 -17.53 -13.65 -9.78
C VAL A 494 -18.77 -12.86 -9.34
N PHE A 495 -18.77 -11.54 -9.59
CA PHE A 495 -19.75 -10.57 -9.08
C PHE A 495 -20.55 -9.86 -10.19
N GLY A 496 -20.31 -10.19 -11.46
CA GLY A 496 -21.03 -9.58 -12.58
C GLY A 496 -22.49 -10.03 -12.67
N PRO A 497 -23.35 -9.23 -13.36
CA PRO A 497 -24.76 -9.55 -13.51
C PRO A 497 -24.94 -10.96 -14.11
N ALA A 498 -25.86 -11.73 -13.55
CA ALA A 498 -26.26 -13.00 -14.15
C ALA A 498 -26.79 -12.70 -15.55
N ARG A 499 -26.27 -13.39 -16.57
CA ARG A 499 -26.89 -13.36 -17.90
C ARG A 499 -28.33 -13.83 -17.71
N LYS A 500 -29.31 -13.03 -18.14
CA LYS A 500 -30.69 -13.51 -18.25
C LYS A 500 -30.64 -14.70 -19.22
N ALA A 501 -30.87 -15.90 -18.69
CA ALA A 501 -30.92 -17.12 -19.47
C ALA A 501 -32.16 -17.13 -20.36
#